data_AF-A0A7I9ZLS9-F1
#
_entry.id   AF-A0A7I9ZLS9-F1
#
_cell.length_a   1.000
_cell.length_b   1.000
_cell.length_c   1.000
_cell.angle_alpha   90.00
_cell.angle_beta   90.00
_cell.angle_gamma   90.00
#
_symmetry.space_group_name_H-M   'P 1'
#
loop_
_entity.id
_entity.type
_entity.pdbx_description
1 polymer ?
#
loop_
_entity_poly.entity_id
_entity_poly.type
_entity_poly.pdbx_seq_one_letter_code
_entity_poly.pdbx_strand_id
1 'polypeptide(L)'
;MLTMTRAHRDAVLERAPQKLHKTYTLCEAARLASECGAKTIADLPALRSLLPADKSLDILDPIGRDKEVFSMVGSRIADLLPPVLELAWRSSAPAGG
;
A
#
# COMPACT_ATOMS: atom_id res chain seq x y z
N MET A 1 -1.25 -6.14 -6.00
CA MET A 1 -1.36 -6.86 -4.71
C MET A 1 -0.89 -5.94 -3.61
N LEU A 2 -1.67 -5.87 -2.53
CA LEU A 2 -1.34 -5.12 -1.33
C LEU A 2 -0.93 -6.10 -0.23
N THR A 3 0.12 -5.73 0.51
CA THR A 3 0.67 -6.52 1.62
C THR A 3 0.71 -5.66 2.88
N MET A 4 0.75 -6.29 4.06
CA MET A 4 0.81 -5.53 5.32
C MET A 4 2.21 -5.03 5.65
N THR A 5 3.25 -5.77 5.23
CA THR A 5 4.65 -5.47 5.53
C THR A 5 5.54 -5.68 4.31
N ARG A 6 6.72 -5.07 4.33
CA ARG A 6 7.77 -5.32 3.34
C ARG A 6 8.23 -6.77 3.35
N ALA A 7 8.29 -7.43 4.51
CA ALA A 7 8.59 -8.86 4.56
C ALA A 7 7.57 -9.69 3.76
N HIS A 8 6.28 -9.38 3.86
CA HIS A 8 5.25 -10.03 3.03
C HIS A 8 5.40 -9.71 1.54
N ARG A 9 5.73 -8.45 1.21
CA ARG A 9 6.02 -8.03 -0.17
C ARG A 9 7.24 -8.79 -0.72
N ASP A 10 8.31 -8.87 0.04
CA ASP A 10 9.56 -9.47 -0.39
C ASP A 10 9.39 -10.99 -0.56
N ALA A 11 8.67 -11.67 0.33
CA ALA A 11 8.30 -13.09 0.18
C ALA A 11 7.47 -13.37 -1.09
N VAL A 12 6.64 -12.41 -1.53
CA VAL A 12 5.96 -12.51 -2.83
C VAL A 12 6.96 -12.37 -3.97
N LEU A 13 7.86 -11.40 -3.89
CA LEU A 13 8.79 -11.06 -4.96
C LEU A 13 9.88 -12.11 -5.12
N GLU A 14 10.29 -12.80 -4.06
CA GLU A 14 11.15 -13.97 -4.13
C GLU A 14 10.55 -15.07 -5.02
N ARG A 15 9.23 -15.24 -4.96
CA ARG A 15 8.49 -16.24 -5.75
C ARG A 15 8.10 -15.75 -7.15
N ALA A 16 7.95 -14.44 -7.31
CA ALA A 16 7.53 -13.82 -8.56
C ALA A 16 8.15 -12.43 -8.75
N PRO A 17 9.44 -12.34 -9.10
CA PRO A 17 10.16 -11.06 -9.22
C PRO A 17 9.51 -10.09 -10.22
N GLN A 18 8.92 -10.63 -11.29
CA GLN A 18 8.20 -9.87 -12.31
C GLN A 18 7.00 -9.08 -11.76
N LYS A 19 6.52 -9.40 -10.54
CA LYS A 19 5.42 -8.67 -9.89
C LYS A 19 5.88 -7.43 -9.11
N LEU A 20 7.15 -7.02 -9.18
CA LEU A 20 7.67 -5.83 -8.50
C LEU A 20 6.79 -4.61 -8.75
N HIS A 21 6.53 -4.27 -10.01
CA HIS A 21 5.71 -3.14 -10.41
C HIS A 21 4.21 -3.24 -10.00
N LYS A 22 3.76 -4.40 -9.52
CA LYS A 22 2.36 -4.66 -9.13
C LYS A 22 2.20 -5.03 -7.65
N THR A 23 3.27 -4.99 -6.87
CA THR A 23 3.27 -5.41 -5.45
C THR A 23 3.79 -4.29 -4.57
N TYR A 24 2.95 -3.88 -3.61
CA TYR A 24 3.17 -2.77 -2.69
C TYR A 24 2.69 -3.16 -1.29
N THR A 25 3.20 -2.51 -0.25
CA THR A 25 2.53 -2.52 1.06
C THR A 25 1.31 -1.59 1.04
N LEU A 26 0.40 -1.74 2.00
CA LEU A 26 -0.75 -0.82 2.13
C LEU A 26 -0.27 0.62 2.35
N CYS A 27 0.75 0.81 3.20
CA CYS A 27 1.34 2.13 3.43
C CYS A 27 1.98 2.72 2.16
N GLU A 28 2.71 1.91 1.39
CA GLU A 28 3.31 2.35 0.12
C GLU A 28 2.24 2.85 -0.85
N ALA A 29 1.17 2.07 -1.04
CA ALA A 29 0.08 2.44 -1.93
C ALA A 29 -0.65 3.70 -1.46
N ALA A 30 -0.91 3.82 -0.16
CA ALA A 30 -1.55 5.00 0.42
C ALA A 30 -0.72 6.27 0.19
N ARG A 31 0.59 6.22 0.47
CA ARG A 31 1.48 7.38 0.26
C ARG A 31 1.64 7.74 -1.20
N LEU A 32 1.74 6.76 -2.09
CA LEU A 32 1.79 7.05 -3.53
C LEU A 32 0.54 7.79 -4.00
N ALA A 33 -0.63 7.44 -3.46
CA ALA A 33 -1.90 8.09 -3.76
C ALA A 33 -2.07 9.46 -3.10
N SER A 34 -1.66 9.64 -1.84
CA SER A 34 -1.89 10.88 -1.08
C SER A 34 -0.76 11.89 -1.17
N GLU A 35 0.50 11.44 -1.19
CA GLU A 35 1.71 12.27 -1.09
C GLU A 35 2.44 12.40 -2.43
N CYS A 36 2.48 11.33 -3.24
CA CYS A 36 3.26 11.31 -4.49
C CYS A 36 2.43 11.61 -5.75
N GLY A 37 1.13 11.88 -5.60
CA GLY A 37 0.28 12.38 -6.69
C GLY A 37 -0.23 11.32 -7.67
N ALA A 38 -0.18 10.03 -7.34
CA ALA A 38 -0.77 8.98 -8.18
C ALA A 38 -2.27 9.24 -8.40
N LYS A 39 -2.72 9.22 -9.66
CA LYS A 39 -4.13 9.41 -10.03
C LYS A 39 -4.82 8.09 -10.33
N THR A 40 -4.06 7.12 -10.82
CA THR A 40 -4.50 5.76 -11.12
C THR A 40 -3.46 4.73 -10.65
N ILE A 41 -3.87 3.46 -10.56
CA ILE A 41 -2.99 2.33 -10.24
C ILE A 41 -1.84 2.22 -11.26
N ALA A 42 -2.05 2.66 -12.50
CA ALA A 42 -1.03 2.63 -13.55
C ALA A 42 0.15 3.59 -13.27
N ASP A 43 -0.05 4.61 -12.43
CA ASP A 43 0.98 5.59 -12.08
C ASP A 43 1.96 5.07 -11.03
N LEU A 44 1.54 4.09 -10.23
CA LEU A 44 2.29 3.59 -9.07
C LEU A 44 3.72 3.12 -9.40
N PRO A 45 3.99 2.38 -10.50
CA PRO A 45 5.35 1.96 -10.82
C PRO A 45 6.30 3.12 -11.07
N ALA A 46 5.83 4.18 -11.74
CA ALA A 46 6.64 5.34 -12.10
C ALA A 46 6.95 6.21 -10.86
N LEU A 47 6.02 6.28 -9.91
CA LEU A 47 6.14 7.09 -8.70
C LEU A 47 6.84 6.35 -7.55
N ARG A 48 7.15 5.05 -7.72
CA ARG A 48 7.74 4.21 -6.66
C ARG A 48 9.07 4.76 -6.12
N SER A 49 9.88 5.40 -6.96
CA SER A 49 11.17 5.99 -6.54
C SER A 49 11.02 7.19 -5.59
N LEU A 50 9.83 7.78 -5.50
CA LEU A 50 9.53 8.90 -4.61
C LEU A 50 9.24 8.44 -3.17
N LEU A 51 9.05 7.13 -2.95
CA LEU A 51 8.82 6.61 -1.62
C LEU A 51 10.09 6.73 -0.76
N PRO A 52 10.01 7.29 0.45
CA PRO A 52 11.15 7.34 1.34
C PRO A 52 11.59 5.92 1.71
N ALA A 53 12.90 5.71 1.85
CA ALA A 53 13.48 4.43 2.26
C ALA A 53 13.15 4.01 3.71
N ASP A 54 12.42 4.84 4.45
CA ASP A 54 12.22 4.69 5.88
C ASP A 54 11.26 3.54 6.26
N LYS A 55 11.43 3.02 7.47
CA LYS A 55 10.77 1.84 8.04
C LYS A 55 9.30 2.05 8.43
N SER A 56 8.76 3.26 8.27
CA SER A 56 7.38 3.59 8.68
C SER A 56 6.30 3.01 7.76
N LEU A 57 6.62 2.11 6.84
CA LEU A 57 5.72 1.62 5.78
C LEU A 57 5.09 0.24 6.07
N ASP A 58 5.25 -0.28 7.29
CA ASP A 58 4.73 -1.59 7.70
C ASP A 58 3.56 -1.45 8.69
N ILE A 59 2.56 -2.33 8.55
CA ILE A 59 1.46 -2.52 9.49
C ILE A 59 1.81 -3.72 10.36
N LEU A 60 1.86 -3.49 11.68
CA LEU A 60 2.19 -4.51 12.67
C LEU A 60 1.16 -5.64 12.66
N ASP A 61 1.63 -6.87 12.83
CA ASP A 61 0.76 -8.02 13.06
C ASP A 61 0.27 -8.04 14.53
N PRO A 62 -1.04 -7.91 14.78
CA PRO A 62 -1.59 -7.88 16.14
C PRO A 62 -1.79 -9.28 16.75
N ILE A 63 -1.58 -10.38 16.02
CA ILE A 63 -1.87 -11.72 16.55
C ILE A 63 -1.05 -12.02 17.81
N GLY A 64 -1.74 -12.47 18.86
CA GLY A 64 -1.14 -12.76 20.17
C GLY A 64 -0.78 -11.51 20.98
N ARG A 65 -1.23 -10.32 20.58
CA ARG A 65 -1.04 -9.07 21.31
C ARG A 65 -2.30 -8.64 22.07
N ASP A 66 -2.14 -7.62 22.90
CA ASP A 66 -3.22 -7.02 23.66
C ASP A 66 -4.21 -6.24 22.76
N LYS A 67 -5.33 -5.86 23.36
CA LYS A 67 -6.43 -5.19 22.66
C LYS A 67 -6.01 -3.81 22.15
N GLU A 68 -5.15 -3.12 22.88
CA GLU A 68 -4.63 -1.81 22.55
C GLU A 68 -3.84 -1.86 21.23
N VAL A 69 -3.02 -2.90 21.05
CA VAL A 69 -2.30 -3.15 19.79
C VAL A 69 -3.28 -3.44 18.64
N PHE A 70 -4.30 -4.26 18.86
CA PHE A 70 -5.34 -4.50 17.83
C PHE A 70 -6.03 -3.21 17.40
N SER A 71 -6.44 -2.37 18.36
CA SER A 71 -7.09 -1.09 18.09
C SER A 71 -6.16 -0.14 17.32
N MET A 72 -4.89 -0.03 17.72
CA MET A 72 -3.89 0.77 17.01
C MET A 72 -3.70 0.30 15.56
N VAL A 73 -3.60 -1.01 15.33
CA VAL A 73 -3.48 -1.57 13.97
C VAL A 73 -4.73 -1.29 13.15
N GLY A 74 -5.92 -1.46 13.74
CA GLY A 74 -7.19 -1.17 13.09
C GLY A 74 -7.33 0.29 12.68
N SER A 75 -7.05 1.23 13.60
CA SER A 75 -7.02 2.67 13.29
C SER A 75 -6.04 2.99 12.17
N ARG A 76 -4.84 2.40 12.22
CA ARG A 76 -3.85 2.63 11.17
C ARG A 76 -4.30 2.12 9.81
N ILE A 77 -4.94 0.96 9.73
CA ILE A 77 -5.53 0.47 8.47
C ILE A 77 -6.63 1.43 8.00
N ALA A 78 -7.52 1.87 8.89
CA ALA A 78 -8.61 2.77 8.59
C ALA A 78 -8.10 4.11 8.01
N ASP A 79 -7.00 4.65 8.53
CA ASP A 79 -6.41 5.90 8.03
C ASP A 79 -5.77 5.73 6.64
N LEU A 80 -5.27 4.55 6.31
CA LEU A 80 -4.59 4.27 5.04
C LEU A 80 -5.54 3.87 3.91
N LEU A 81 -6.73 3.37 4.23
CA LEU A 81 -7.69 2.91 3.23
C LEU A 81 -8.26 4.01 2.31
N PRO A 82 -8.64 5.20 2.78
CA PRO A 82 -9.29 6.21 1.94
C PRO A 82 -8.53 6.56 0.65
N PRO A 83 -7.23 6.94 0.68
CA PRO A 83 -6.52 7.27 -0.56
C PRO A 83 -6.36 6.07 -1.50
N VAL A 84 -6.26 4.84 -0.96
CA VAL A 84 -6.14 3.61 -1.76
C VAL A 84 -7.46 3.28 -2.46
N LEU A 85 -8.59 3.41 -1.75
CA LEU A 85 -9.91 3.19 -2.32
C LEU A 85 -10.24 4.23 -3.39
N GLU A 86 -9.90 5.50 -3.16
CA GLU A 86 -10.08 6.57 -4.16
C GLU A 86 -9.25 6.31 -5.42
N LEU A 87 -8.00 5.86 -5.27
CA LEU A 87 -7.15 5.46 -6.38
C LEU A 87 -7.73 4.29 -7.18
N ALA A 88 -8.22 3.25 -6.48
CA ALA A 88 -8.84 2.09 -7.10
C ALA A 88 -10.12 2.48 -7.86
N TRP A 89 -10.94 3.34 -7.25
CA TRP A 89 -12.13 3.90 -7.88
C TRP A 89 -11.79 4.63 -9.19
N ARG A 90 -10.86 5.60 -9.15
CA ARG A 90 -10.40 6.34 -10.34
C ARG A 90 -9.84 5.43 -11.44
N SER A 91 -9.23 4.33 -11.06
CA SER A 91 -8.67 3.35 -12.00
C SER A 91 -9.74 2.44 -12.62
N SER A 92 -10.91 2.33 -12.00
CA SER A 92 -12.05 1.54 -12.48
C SER A 92 -13.03 2.35 -13.33
N ALA A 93 -13.02 3.67 -13.17
CA ALA A 93 -13.82 4.55 -14.01
C ALA A 93 -13.32 4.47 -15.46
N PRO A 94 -14.21 4.28 -16.45
CA PRO A 94 -13.80 4.35 -17.84
C PRO A 94 -13.16 5.71 -18.09
N ALA A 95 -12.00 5.74 -18.75
CA ALA A 95 -11.43 6.99 -19.22
C ALA A 95 -12.52 7.72 -20.00
N GLY A 96 -12.96 8.88 -19.50
CA GLY A 96 -13.99 9.68 -20.15
C GLY A 96 -13.64 9.83 -21.62
N GLY A 97 -14.58 9.43 -22.48
CA GLY A 97 -14.47 9.59 -23.93
C GLY A 97 -14.60 11.03 -24.38
#